data_AF-A0A2E7XLI6-F1
#
_entry.id   AF-A0A2E7XLI6-F1
#
_cell.length_a   1.000
_cell.length_b   1.000
_cell.length_c   1.000
_cell.angle_alpha   90.00
_cell.angle_beta   90.00
_cell.angle_gamma   90.00
#
_symmetry.space_group_name_H-M   'P 1'
#
loop_
_entity.id
_entity.type
_entity.pdbx_description
1 polymer ?
#
loop_
_entity_poly.entity_id
_entity_poly.type
_entity_poly.pdbx_seq_one_letter_code
_entity_poly.pdbx_strand_id
1 'polypeptide(L)'
;MLQFAQSFLAGYYLQIKFIHLVFAGMWFWSTSVAYTYYLVPLFRDWLKNPEDPDRIRLRNWAMERFDEGAILEHVAFPILLITGPMLMIAGGWTLVSSWLAMKLVLVVLVFIPVEVMDYYLAHFSLNKAKIRATGTPEAYEKAIRLHWWFLVVSTPIVIVVITLIFYLAIVKPF
;
A
#
# COMPACT_ATOMS: atom_id res chain seq x y z
N MET A 1 -7.55 -28.50 -16.71
CA MET A 1 -7.25 -27.04 -16.79
C MET A 1 -6.20 -26.60 -15.77
N LEU A 2 -6.33 -26.92 -14.48
CA LEU A 2 -5.34 -26.52 -13.47
C LEU A 2 -3.94 -27.11 -13.71
N GLN A 3 -3.83 -28.39 -14.07
CA GLN A 3 -2.55 -29.02 -14.44
C GLN A 3 -1.88 -28.34 -15.63
N PHE A 4 -2.65 -27.99 -16.67
CA PHE A 4 -2.15 -27.25 -17.81
C PHE A 4 -1.58 -25.88 -17.39
N ALA A 5 -2.33 -25.13 -16.57
CA ALA A 5 -1.88 -23.84 -16.05
C ALA A 5 -0.61 -23.97 -15.20
N GLN A 6 -0.53 -24.98 -14.34
CA GLN A 6 0.66 -25.25 -13.53
C GLN A 6 1.86 -25.57 -14.42
N SER A 7 1.74 -26.49 -15.37
CA SER A 7 2.84 -26.86 -16.27
C SER A 7 3.32 -25.67 -17.11
N PHE A 8 2.38 -24.84 -17.61
CA PHE A 8 2.72 -23.64 -18.36
C PHE A 8 3.46 -22.61 -17.50
N LEU A 9 2.93 -22.28 -16.32
CA LEU A 9 3.50 -21.27 -15.44
C LEU A 9 4.82 -21.72 -14.79
N ALA A 10 4.99 -23.02 -14.55
CA ALA A 10 6.23 -23.58 -14.01
C ALA A 10 7.45 -23.25 -14.90
N GLY A 11 7.27 -23.22 -16.22
CA GLY A 11 8.32 -22.81 -17.17
C GLY A 11 8.79 -21.36 -17.02
N TYR A 12 8.00 -20.51 -16.35
CA TYR A 12 8.28 -19.09 -16.12
C TYR A 12 8.43 -18.75 -14.63
N TYR A 13 8.57 -19.76 -13.76
CA TYR A 13 8.52 -19.57 -12.31
C TYR A 13 9.50 -18.51 -11.81
N LEU A 14 10.74 -18.51 -12.31
CA LEU A 14 11.77 -17.56 -11.89
C LEU A 14 11.45 -16.12 -12.35
N GLN A 15 10.91 -15.95 -13.54
CA GLN A 15 10.51 -14.66 -14.10
C GLN A 15 9.34 -14.07 -13.33
N ILE A 16 8.31 -14.88 -13.05
CA ILE A 16 7.17 -14.47 -12.23
C ILE A 16 7.65 -14.10 -10.82
N LYS A 17 8.56 -14.90 -10.23
CA LYS A 17 9.12 -14.63 -8.91
C LYS A 17 9.93 -13.33 -8.90
N PHE A 18 10.74 -13.09 -9.93
CA PHE A 18 11.51 -11.85 -10.05
C PHE A 18 10.58 -10.63 -10.10
N ILE A 19 9.57 -10.66 -10.97
CA ILE A 19 8.56 -9.59 -11.07
C ILE A 19 7.88 -9.40 -9.71
N HIS A 20 7.41 -10.48 -9.09
CA HIS A 20 6.75 -10.42 -7.79
C HIS A 20 7.62 -9.74 -6.72
N LEU A 21 8.90 -10.09 -6.63
CA LEU A 21 9.81 -9.52 -5.63
C LEU A 21 10.13 -8.04 -5.89
N VAL A 22 10.30 -7.64 -7.16
CA VAL A 22 10.53 -6.23 -7.53
C VAL A 22 9.32 -5.38 -7.14
N PHE A 23 8.11 -5.82 -7.52
CA PHE A 23 6.89 -5.10 -7.19
C PHE A 23 6.56 -5.16 -5.70
N ALA A 24 6.97 -6.22 -4.99
CA ALA A 24 6.84 -6.27 -3.54
C ALA A 24 7.71 -5.18 -2.90
N GLY A 25 8.98 -5.08 -3.30
CA GLY A 25 9.88 -4.04 -2.82
C GLY A 25 9.38 -2.63 -3.14
N MET A 26 8.83 -2.41 -4.34
CA MET A 26 8.22 -1.13 -4.71
C MET A 26 7.05 -0.79 -3.78
N TRP A 27 6.10 -1.71 -3.65
CA TRP A 27 4.88 -1.50 -2.86
C TRP A 27 5.16 -1.26 -1.37
N PHE A 28 6.07 -2.03 -0.77
CA PHE A 28 6.35 -1.95 0.65
C PHE A 28 7.12 -0.68 1.08
N TRP A 29 7.88 -0.03 0.17
CA TRP A 29 8.82 1.04 0.54
C TRP A 29 8.63 2.38 -0.17
N SER A 30 7.88 2.46 -1.27
CA SER A 30 7.91 3.68 -2.10
C SER A 30 7.44 4.95 -1.40
N THR A 31 6.53 4.86 -0.42
CA THR A 31 6.06 6.01 0.35
C THR A 31 6.71 6.16 1.73
N SER A 32 7.47 5.16 2.19
CA SER A 32 8.01 5.10 3.57
C SER A 32 8.87 6.32 3.96
N VAL A 33 9.74 6.77 3.06
CA VAL A 33 10.61 7.94 3.27
C VAL A 33 9.79 9.23 3.26
N ALA A 34 8.86 9.36 2.30
CA ALA A 34 7.98 10.52 2.18
C ALA A 34 7.09 10.67 3.43
N TYR A 35 6.51 9.57 3.91
CA TYR A 35 5.72 9.55 5.14
C TYR A 35 6.55 9.96 6.35
N THR A 36 7.68 9.28 6.58
CA THR A 36 8.45 9.40 7.83
C THR A 36 9.15 10.75 7.95
N TYR A 37 9.75 11.24 6.87
CA TYR A 37 10.64 12.40 6.90
C TYR A 37 10.03 13.69 6.39
N TYR A 38 8.89 13.63 5.68
CA TYR A 38 8.21 14.82 5.19
C TYR A 38 6.82 14.97 5.80
N LEU A 39 5.95 13.96 5.66
CA LEU A 39 4.56 14.09 6.08
C LEU A 39 4.42 14.17 7.60
N VAL A 40 4.98 13.22 8.34
CA VAL A 40 4.88 13.19 9.81
C VAL A 40 5.42 14.46 10.47
N PRO A 41 6.63 14.97 10.12
CA PRO A 41 7.14 16.20 10.70
C PRO A 41 6.26 17.42 10.42
N LEU A 42 5.75 17.56 9.19
CA LEU A 42 4.90 18.68 8.80
C LEU A 42 3.55 18.67 9.52
N PHE A 43 2.93 17.50 9.68
CA PHE A 43 1.71 17.38 10.47
C PHE A 43 1.96 17.66 11.95
N ARG A 44 3.07 17.17 12.52
CA ARG A 44 3.47 17.48 13.90
C ARG A 44 3.74 18.96 14.11
N ASP A 45 4.33 19.65 13.13
CA ASP A 45 4.57 21.08 13.21
C ASP A 45 3.27 21.89 13.07
N TRP A 46 2.40 21.53 12.13
CA TRP A 46 1.07 22.14 12.00
C TRP A 46 0.24 22.00 13.29
N LEU A 47 0.27 20.84 13.96
CA LEU A 47 -0.47 20.62 15.21
C LEU A 47 -0.07 21.58 16.35
N LYS A 48 1.13 22.17 16.31
CA LYS A 48 1.56 23.16 17.32
C LYS A 48 0.90 24.53 17.13
N ASN A 49 0.57 24.89 15.89
CA ASN A 49 -0.11 26.13 15.56
C ASN A 49 -1.06 25.90 14.36
N PRO A 50 -2.28 25.37 14.62
CA PRO A 50 -3.14 24.88 13.55
C PRO A 50 -3.71 25.96 12.63
N GLU A 51 -3.74 27.22 13.08
CA GLU A 51 -4.30 28.37 12.37
C GLU A 51 -3.25 29.11 11.51
N ASP A 52 -1.99 28.68 11.57
CA ASP A 52 -0.90 29.28 10.80
C ASP A 52 -1.05 28.97 9.29
N PRO A 53 -1.30 29.98 8.44
CA PRO A 53 -1.57 29.78 7.02
C PRO A 53 -0.39 29.16 6.27
N ASP A 54 0.85 29.43 6.69
CA ASP A 54 2.03 28.87 6.04
C ASP A 54 2.19 27.38 6.35
N ARG A 55 1.92 26.97 7.60
CA ARG A 55 1.92 25.56 8.00
C ARG A 55 0.83 24.76 7.31
N ILE A 56 -0.38 25.32 7.22
CA ILE A 56 -1.50 24.71 6.49
C ILE A 56 -1.12 24.50 5.03
N ARG A 57 -0.57 25.53 4.37
CA ARG A 57 -0.14 25.47 2.97
C ARG A 57 0.91 24.38 2.75
N LEU A 58 1.93 24.31 3.60
CA LEU A 58 3.02 23.35 3.45
C LEU A 58 2.56 21.90 3.70
N ARG A 59 1.76 21.66 4.74
CA ARG A 59 1.12 20.37 5.03
C ARG A 59 0.26 19.90 3.86
N ASN A 60 -0.56 20.80 3.30
CA ASN A 60 -1.43 20.50 2.17
C ASN A 60 -0.63 20.11 0.93
N TRP A 61 0.41 20.90 0.61
CA TRP A 61 1.30 20.60 -0.51
C TRP A 61 1.98 19.24 -0.34
N ALA A 62 2.51 18.94 0.86
CA ALA A 62 3.19 17.67 1.12
C ALA A 62 2.24 16.47 1.02
N MET A 63 1.01 16.59 1.52
CA MET A 63 0.00 15.54 1.42
C MET A 63 -0.40 15.24 -0.03
N GLU A 64 -0.49 16.25 -0.91
CA GLU A 64 -0.75 16.01 -2.33
C GLU A 64 0.45 15.39 -3.06
N ARG A 65 1.68 15.79 -2.73
CA ARG A 65 2.89 15.14 -3.27
C ARG A 65 3.00 13.69 -2.79
N PHE A 66 2.57 13.41 -1.56
CA PHE A 66 2.49 12.06 -1.03
C PHE A 66 1.52 11.21 -1.85
N ASP A 67 0.33 11.71 -2.17
CA ASP A 67 -0.64 10.99 -3.03
C ASP A 67 -0.09 10.69 -4.44
N GLU A 68 0.71 11.60 -5.00
CA GLU A 68 1.39 11.37 -6.28
C GLU A 68 2.44 10.25 -6.17
N GLY A 69 3.15 10.19 -5.04
CA GLY A 69 4.09 9.10 -4.75
C GLY A 69 3.41 7.74 -4.56
N ALA A 70 2.22 7.73 -3.93
CA ALA A 70 1.43 6.52 -3.69
C ALA A 70 1.00 5.81 -5.00
N ILE A 71 1.08 6.47 -6.16
CA ILE A 71 0.86 5.83 -7.47
C ILE A 71 1.75 4.61 -7.66
N LEU A 72 2.99 4.63 -7.15
CA LEU A 72 3.89 3.47 -7.26
C LEU A 72 3.35 2.25 -6.50
N GLU A 73 2.81 2.46 -5.29
CA GLU A 73 2.19 1.41 -4.47
C GLU A 73 0.94 0.88 -5.14
N HIS A 74 0.12 1.81 -5.63
CA HIS A 74 -1.11 1.50 -6.31
C HIS A 74 -0.89 0.75 -7.63
N VAL A 75 0.18 1.01 -8.38
CA VAL A 75 0.52 0.18 -9.56
C VAL A 75 1.09 -1.17 -9.14
N ALA A 76 1.90 -1.20 -8.08
CA ALA A 76 2.59 -2.41 -7.64
C ALA A 76 1.65 -3.44 -7.01
N PHE A 77 0.69 -3.02 -6.19
CA PHE A 77 -0.20 -3.92 -5.47
C PHE A 77 -1.06 -4.82 -6.39
N PRO A 78 -1.72 -4.32 -7.47
CA PRO A 78 -2.39 -5.17 -8.44
C PRO A 78 -1.47 -6.20 -9.10
N ILE A 79 -0.22 -5.82 -9.39
CA ILE A 79 0.76 -6.75 -9.96
C ILE A 79 1.10 -7.84 -8.95
N LEU A 80 1.16 -7.53 -7.65
CA LEU A 80 1.31 -8.54 -6.59
C LEU A 80 0.09 -9.47 -6.49
N LEU A 81 -1.13 -8.93 -6.63
CA LEU A 81 -2.36 -9.71 -6.63
C LEU A 81 -2.48 -10.64 -7.84
N ILE A 82 -1.79 -10.35 -8.94
CA ILE A 82 -1.71 -11.24 -10.12
C ILE A 82 -0.58 -12.25 -9.96
N THR A 83 0.62 -11.77 -9.65
CA THR A 83 1.82 -12.62 -9.60
C THR A 83 1.83 -13.58 -8.40
N GLY A 84 1.20 -13.22 -7.28
CA GLY A 84 1.08 -14.08 -6.10
C GLY A 84 0.31 -15.38 -6.39
N PRO A 85 -0.93 -15.32 -6.92
CA PRO A 85 -1.67 -16.50 -7.37
C PRO A 85 -0.95 -17.27 -8.48
N MET A 86 -0.29 -16.59 -9.42
CA MET A 86 0.52 -17.29 -10.44
C MET A 86 1.64 -18.12 -9.81
N LEU A 87 2.34 -17.59 -8.80
CA LEU A 87 3.37 -18.34 -8.06
C LEU A 87 2.78 -19.50 -7.25
N MET A 88 1.60 -19.30 -6.64
CA MET A 88 0.89 -20.38 -5.95
C MET A 88 0.57 -21.54 -6.90
N ILE A 89 0.05 -21.23 -8.09
CA ILE A 89 -0.27 -22.24 -9.12
C ILE A 89 1.02 -22.89 -9.64
N ALA A 90 2.02 -22.11 -10.03
CA ALA A 90 3.28 -22.60 -10.57
C ALA A 90 4.05 -23.49 -9.56
N GLY A 91 4.02 -23.11 -8.28
CA GLY A 91 4.63 -23.87 -7.19
C GLY A 91 3.82 -25.05 -6.68
N GLY A 92 2.58 -25.22 -7.17
CA GLY A 92 1.67 -26.27 -6.70
C GLY A 92 1.28 -26.12 -5.23
N TRP A 93 1.35 -24.92 -4.65
CA TRP A 93 1.01 -24.69 -3.26
C TRP A 93 -0.51 -24.63 -3.06
N THR A 94 -0.97 -25.18 -1.95
CA THR A 94 -2.38 -25.20 -1.58
C THR A 94 -2.59 -24.57 -0.21
N LEU A 95 -3.84 -24.25 0.12
CA LEU A 95 -4.22 -23.69 1.43
C LEU A 95 -3.99 -24.64 2.60
N VAL A 96 -3.66 -25.92 2.33
CA VAL A 96 -3.27 -26.88 3.37
C VAL A 96 -1.93 -26.47 4.02
N SER A 97 -1.08 -25.73 3.29
CA SER A 97 0.13 -25.15 3.87
C SER A 97 -0.24 -24.00 4.80
N SER A 98 -0.12 -24.21 6.12
CA SER A 98 -0.42 -23.20 7.15
C SER A 98 0.32 -21.88 6.91
N TRP A 99 1.53 -21.97 6.36
CA TRP A 99 2.34 -20.83 5.94
C TRP A 99 1.64 -19.97 4.88
N LEU A 100 1.19 -20.58 3.80
CA LEU A 100 0.53 -19.89 2.69
C LEU A 100 -0.84 -19.38 3.13
N ALA A 101 -1.58 -20.17 3.90
CA ALA A 101 -2.86 -19.77 4.47
C ALA A 101 -2.73 -18.50 5.31
N MET A 102 -1.75 -18.45 6.22
CA MET A 102 -1.47 -17.25 7.02
C MET A 102 -1.10 -16.05 6.14
N LYS A 103 -0.23 -16.26 5.14
CA LYS A 103 0.14 -15.19 4.20
C LYS A 103 -1.08 -14.60 3.50
N LEU A 104 -2.00 -15.44 3.04
CA LEU A 104 -3.22 -15.02 2.37
C LEU A 104 -4.21 -14.34 3.32
N VAL A 105 -4.32 -14.80 4.56
CA VAL A 105 -5.13 -14.12 5.59
C VAL A 105 -4.66 -12.69 5.80
N LEU A 106 -3.34 -12.48 5.93
CA LEU A 106 -2.78 -11.14 6.07
C LEU A 106 -3.04 -10.27 4.84
N VAL A 107 -2.86 -10.81 3.63
CA VAL A 107 -3.15 -10.07 2.39
C VAL A 107 -4.62 -9.70 2.27
N VAL A 108 -5.53 -10.65 2.47
CA VAL A 108 -6.96 -10.47 2.22
C VAL A 108 -7.63 -9.65 3.32
N LEU A 109 -7.29 -9.87 4.59
CA LEU A 109 -7.96 -9.21 5.71
C LEU A 109 -7.31 -7.90 6.14
N VAL A 110 -6.04 -7.69 5.81
CA VAL A 110 -5.32 -6.45 6.19
C VAL A 110 -5.02 -5.61 4.97
N PHE A 111 -4.22 -6.11 4.03
CA PHE A 111 -3.73 -5.26 2.95
C PHE A 111 -4.79 -4.87 1.94
N ILE A 112 -5.65 -5.79 1.49
CA ILE A 112 -6.72 -5.41 0.55
C ILE A 112 -7.61 -4.29 1.11
N PRO A 113 -8.13 -4.37 2.35
CA PRO A 113 -8.91 -3.26 2.93
C PRO A 113 -8.13 -1.95 3.08
N VAL A 114 -6.86 -2.02 3.53
CA VAL A 114 -5.99 -0.85 3.67
C VAL A 114 -5.78 -0.18 2.31
N GLU A 115 -5.40 -0.95 1.29
CA GLU A 115 -5.16 -0.47 -0.08
C GLU A 115 -6.42 0.08 -0.73
N VAL A 116 -7.57 -0.57 -0.55
CA VAL A 116 -8.85 -0.04 -1.07
C VAL A 116 -9.16 1.34 -0.46
N MET A 117 -8.92 1.50 0.85
CA MET A 117 -9.09 2.79 1.51
C MET A 117 -8.07 3.82 1.01
N ASP A 118 -6.81 3.43 0.85
CA ASP A 118 -5.76 4.34 0.37
C ASP A 118 -6.03 4.83 -1.06
N TYR A 119 -6.41 3.91 -1.96
CA TYR A 119 -6.90 4.24 -3.30
C TYR A 119 -8.07 5.23 -3.27
N TYR A 120 -9.04 5.01 -2.38
CA TYR A 120 -10.20 5.89 -2.23
C TYR A 120 -9.80 7.30 -1.79
N LEU A 121 -8.85 7.38 -0.86
CA LEU A 121 -8.34 8.63 -0.31
C LEU A 121 -7.41 9.40 -1.26
N ALA A 122 -6.63 8.70 -2.09
CA ALA A 122 -5.65 9.32 -2.98
C ALA A 122 -6.20 9.66 -4.37
N HIS A 123 -7.08 8.82 -4.96
CA HIS A 123 -7.40 8.90 -6.40
C HIS A 123 -8.88 9.10 -6.73
N PHE A 124 -9.77 8.58 -5.89
CA PHE A 124 -11.21 8.62 -6.14
C PHE A 124 -11.83 9.89 -5.52
N SER A 125 -12.95 9.75 -4.80
CA SER A 125 -13.80 10.84 -4.35
C SER A 125 -13.13 11.78 -3.34
N LEU A 126 -12.00 11.37 -2.75
CA LEU A 126 -11.25 12.16 -1.78
C LEU A 126 -9.91 12.65 -2.31
N ASN A 127 -9.69 12.58 -3.62
CA ASN A 127 -8.53 13.20 -4.25
C ASN A 127 -8.52 14.71 -3.97
N LYS A 128 -7.51 15.15 -3.22
CA LYS A 128 -7.45 16.52 -2.70
C LYS A 128 -7.28 17.56 -3.81
N ALA A 129 -6.56 17.23 -4.89
CA ALA A 129 -6.41 18.12 -6.03
C ALA A 129 -7.76 18.40 -6.73
N LYS A 130 -8.62 17.38 -6.86
CA LYS A 130 -9.98 17.54 -7.39
C LYS A 130 -10.86 18.38 -6.45
N ILE A 131 -10.82 18.13 -5.14
CA ILE A 131 -11.61 18.90 -4.15
C ILE A 131 -11.14 20.35 -4.07
N ARG A 132 -9.84 20.61 -4.21
CA ARG A 132 -9.33 21.99 -4.28
C ARG A 132 -9.89 22.73 -5.49
N ALA A 133 -9.99 22.05 -6.64
CA ALA A 133 -10.53 22.64 -7.87
C ALA A 133 -12.03 22.98 -7.76
N THR A 134 -12.80 22.29 -6.90
CA THR A 134 -14.21 22.63 -6.65
C THR A 134 -14.40 23.81 -5.71
N GLY A 135 -13.32 24.33 -5.10
CA GLY A 135 -13.36 25.55 -4.28
C GLY A 135 -14.10 25.38 -2.94
N THR A 136 -14.09 24.18 -2.35
CA THR A 136 -14.75 23.87 -1.07
C THR A 136 -13.71 23.60 0.03
N PRO A 137 -13.28 24.62 0.80
CA PRO A 137 -12.20 24.50 1.78
C PRO A 137 -12.49 23.51 2.90
N GLU A 138 -13.75 23.41 3.34
CA GLU A 138 -14.16 22.54 4.45
C GLU A 138 -14.07 21.06 4.05
N ALA A 139 -14.49 20.75 2.82
CA ALA A 139 -14.38 19.40 2.26
C ALA A 139 -12.91 19.01 2.07
N TYR A 140 -12.07 19.95 1.65
CA TYR A 140 -10.64 19.75 1.50
C TYR A 140 -9.98 19.43 2.85
N GLU A 141 -10.24 20.24 3.88
CA GLU A 141 -9.70 20.02 5.23
C GLU A 141 -10.15 18.68 5.81
N LYS A 142 -11.43 18.31 5.62
CA LYS A 142 -11.95 17.01 6.02
C LYS A 142 -11.21 15.86 5.33
N ALA A 143 -10.95 15.98 4.04
CA ALA A 143 -10.21 14.97 3.27
C ALA A 143 -8.75 14.84 3.77
N ILE A 144 -8.08 15.96 4.02
CA ILE A 144 -6.71 15.98 4.57
C ILE A 144 -6.66 15.29 5.94
N ARG A 145 -7.58 15.64 6.85
CA ARG A 145 -7.63 15.06 8.19
C ARG A 145 -7.95 13.58 8.18
N LEU A 146 -8.90 13.15 7.35
CA LEU A 146 -9.25 11.74 7.21
C LEU A 146 -8.06 10.93 6.69
N HIS A 147 -7.39 11.40 5.64
CA HIS A 147 -6.22 10.73 5.08
C HIS A 147 -5.08 10.67 6.12
N TRP A 148 -4.80 11.77 6.83
CA TRP A 148 -3.80 11.77 7.90
C TRP A 148 -4.11 10.76 9.01
N TRP A 149 -5.36 10.72 9.49
CA TRP A 149 -5.77 9.74 10.50
C TRP A 149 -5.66 8.31 10.00
N PHE A 150 -6.05 8.06 8.76
CA PHE A 150 -5.87 6.77 8.12
C PHE A 150 -4.40 6.33 8.17
N LEU A 151 -3.46 7.19 7.71
CA LEU A 151 -2.03 6.87 7.73
C LEU A 151 -1.51 6.61 9.16
N VAL A 152 -1.88 7.45 10.13
CA VAL A 152 -1.43 7.28 11.53
C VAL A 152 -1.89 5.95 12.12
N VAL A 153 -3.12 5.52 11.81
CA VAL A 153 -3.70 4.27 12.34
C VAL A 153 -3.20 3.05 11.56
N SER A 154 -3.12 3.13 10.23
CA SER A 154 -2.74 2.01 9.38
C SER A 154 -1.24 1.71 9.45
N THR A 155 -0.38 2.73 9.52
CA THR A 155 1.08 2.56 9.52
C THR A 155 1.60 1.54 10.54
N PRO A 156 1.29 1.61 11.84
CA PRO A 156 1.82 0.64 12.81
C PRO A 156 1.34 -0.80 12.53
N ILE A 157 0.09 -0.96 12.06
CA ILE A 157 -0.45 -2.26 11.66
C ILE A 157 0.32 -2.79 10.45
N VAL A 158 0.47 -1.94 9.43
CA VAL A 158 1.18 -2.26 8.18
C VAL A 158 2.63 -2.64 8.47
N ILE A 159 3.37 -1.91 9.32
CA ILE A 159 4.77 -2.24 9.69
C ILE A 159 4.87 -3.64 10.29
N VAL A 160 3.99 -4.00 11.23
CA VAL A 160 3.98 -5.33 11.85
C VAL A 160 3.66 -6.40 10.81
N VAL A 161 2.63 -6.18 10.00
CA VAL A 161 2.18 -7.17 9.01
C VAL A 161 3.18 -7.35 7.88
N ILE A 162 3.81 -6.28 7.38
CA ILE A 162 4.91 -6.36 6.40
C ILE A 162 6.03 -7.21 6.97
N THR A 163 6.46 -6.96 8.22
CA THR A 163 7.52 -7.74 8.88
C THR A 163 7.15 -9.22 8.95
N LEU A 164 5.89 -9.54 9.29
CA LEU A 164 5.39 -10.91 9.29
C LEU A 164 5.39 -11.55 7.89
N ILE A 165 5.02 -10.80 6.85
CA ILE A 165 5.07 -11.29 5.46
C ILE A 165 6.50 -11.61 5.03
N PHE A 166 7.49 -10.79 5.42
CA PHE A 166 8.90 -11.07 5.17
C PHE A 166 9.36 -12.33 5.88
N TYR A 167 9.04 -12.43 7.17
CA TYR A 167 9.32 -13.64 7.94
C TYR A 167 8.73 -14.87 7.26
N LEU A 168 7.44 -14.83 6.90
CA LEU A 168 6.79 -15.89 6.14
C LEU A 168 7.56 -16.15 4.83
N ALA A 169 7.86 -15.16 4.01
CA ALA A 169 8.60 -15.38 2.77
C ALA A 169 9.95 -16.11 2.96
N ILE A 170 10.61 -15.90 4.10
CA ILE A 170 11.89 -16.54 4.47
C ILE A 170 11.68 -17.97 4.98
N VAL A 171 10.74 -18.20 5.90
CA VAL A 171 10.51 -19.52 6.54
C VAL A 171 9.64 -20.46 5.71
N LYS A 172 9.32 -20.08 4.48
CA LYS A 172 8.57 -20.89 3.55
C LYS A 172 9.19 -22.30 3.44
N PRO A 173 8.41 -23.38 3.64
CA PRO A 173 8.92 -24.74 3.49
C PRO A 173 9.35 -25.02 2.04
N PHE A 174 10.48 -25.70 1.87
CA PHE A 174 11.04 -26.11 0.58
C PHE A 174 10.32 -27.31 -0.01
#